data_AF-A0A1F8A042-F1
#
_entry.id   AF-A0A1F8A042-F1
#
_cell.length_a   1.000
_cell.length_b   1.000
_cell.length_c   1.000
_cell.angle_alpha   90.00
_cell.angle_beta   90.00
_cell.angle_gamma   90.00
#
_symmetry.space_group_name_H-M   'P 1'
#
loop_
_entity.id
_entity.type
_entity.pdbx_description
1 polymer ?
#
loop_
_entity_poly.entity_id
_entity_poly.type
_entity_poly.pdbx_seq_one_letter_code
_entity_poly.pdbx_strand_id
1 'polypeptide(L)'
;MTAAIMTLTLSELMFPTSKEGWIAHVKAVSELLRCSGPGAFVRSPYHKLFTGFRTLILTEAILSRKRTFLELHEWQDVPFQQTIASSLQRLLSCAVGLPSLLQRADGLKRSTPDEAVSMAKEIILTLFATLQRLQEWEQSYQSSLDGPLFWLKTTGGVSPVGISAKPAYTPVLWFPSVITGTACVFLWAFKIICLTEMEKLMSLYKIPWSHTPLDDRLVRQSWDNPLELSVKICQSMAYFLDDTMQFYGPGAAMFPFRIARGTLCSYQDQVADQWELCVHINNRLSQKGFYIEPLHVNVRV
;
A
#
# COMPACT_ATOMS: atom_id res chain seq x y z
N MET A 1 15.77 4.06 25.24
CA MET A 1 16.10 3.00 24.25
C MET A 1 15.14 3.05 23.05
N THR A 2 13.82 2.96 23.24
CA THR A 2 12.81 3.04 22.15
C THR A 2 12.90 4.31 21.30
N ALA A 3 13.03 5.48 21.94
CA ALA A 3 13.19 6.75 21.22
C ALA A 3 14.45 6.78 20.35
N ALA A 4 15.59 6.26 20.83
CA ALA A 4 16.84 6.22 20.08
C ALA A 4 16.74 5.31 18.84
N ILE A 5 16.12 4.13 18.98
CA ILE A 5 15.94 3.18 17.87
C ILE A 5 14.94 3.72 16.84
N MET A 6 13.90 4.42 17.30
CA MET A 6 12.97 5.14 16.41
C MET A 6 13.65 6.30 15.68
N THR A 7 14.50 7.07 16.37
CA THR A 7 15.31 8.12 15.73
C THR A 7 16.27 7.54 14.72
N LEU A 8 16.91 6.40 15.00
CA LEU A 8 17.76 5.69 14.04
C LEU A 8 16.96 5.15 12.84
N THR A 9 15.72 4.70 13.07
CA THR A 9 14.84 4.25 11.99
C THR A 9 14.45 5.42 11.08
N LEU A 10 14.11 6.57 11.67
CA LEU A 10 13.80 7.79 10.92
C LEU A 10 15.04 8.34 10.22
N SER A 11 16.22 8.33 10.86
CA SER A 11 17.45 8.79 10.23
C SER A 11 17.86 7.89 9.06
N GLU A 12 17.69 6.57 9.18
CA GLU A 12 17.94 5.63 8.06
C GLU A 12 16.93 5.82 6.93
N LEU A 13 15.68 6.15 7.24
CA LEU A 13 14.66 6.47 6.22
C LEU A 13 14.98 7.78 5.50
N MET A 14 15.57 8.76 6.20
CA MET A 14 15.98 10.05 5.63
C MET A 14 17.34 10.00 4.93
N PHE A 15 18.25 9.16 5.42
CA PHE A 15 19.62 8.99 4.92
C PHE A 15 19.91 7.49 4.81
N PRO A 16 19.43 6.82 3.75
CA PRO A 16 19.62 5.38 3.60
C PRO A 16 21.10 5.04 3.50
N THR A 17 21.63 4.29 4.45
CA THR A 17 23.02 3.80 4.42
C THR A 17 23.13 2.46 3.71
N SER A 18 22.01 1.76 3.56
CA SER A 18 21.87 0.53 2.78
C SER A 18 20.47 0.39 2.17
N LYS A 19 20.35 -0.45 1.14
CA LYS A 19 19.09 -0.67 0.42
C LYS A 19 18.01 -1.31 1.31
N GLU A 20 18.40 -2.16 2.26
CA GLU A 20 17.51 -2.89 3.17
C GLU A 20 17.62 -2.47 4.64
N GLY A 21 18.49 -1.50 4.99
CA GLY A 21 18.75 -1.10 6.38
C GLY A 21 17.50 -0.66 7.13
N TRP A 22 16.60 0.04 6.45
CA TRP A 22 15.32 0.45 7.01
C TRP A 22 14.43 -0.73 7.42
N ILE A 23 14.50 -1.89 6.73
CA ILE A 23 13.71 -3.08 7.07
C ILE A 23 14.17 -3.65 8.41
N ALA A 24 15.49 -3.75 8.62
CA ALA A 24 16.05 -4.22 9.89
C ALA A 24 15.65 -3.30 11.05
N HIS A 25 15.70 -1.98 10.82
CA HIS A 25 15.28 -0.99 11.81
C HIS A 25 13.77 -1.05 12.10
N VAL A 26 12.91 -1.17 11.08
CA VAL A 26 11.47 -1.33 11.26
C VAL A 26 11.15 -2.62 12.01
N LYS A 27 11.83 -3.74 11.73
CA LYS A 27 11.68 -4.99 12.49
C LYS A 27 12.07 -4.83 13.96
N ALA A 28 13.17 -4.14 14.23
CA ALA A 28 13.58 -3.84 15.60
C ALA A 28 12.55 -2.97 16.34
N VAL A 29 12.04 -1.92 15.70
CA VAL A 29 10.96 -1.08 16.27
C VAL A 29 9.68 -1.89 16.48
N SER A 30 9.29 -2.71 15.51
CA SER A 30 8.14 -3.60 15.57
C SER A 30 8.20 -4.50 16.82
N GLU A 31 9.36 -5.13 17.05
CA GLU A 31 9.56 -6.01 18.20
C GLU A 31 9.57 -5.25 19.53
N LEU A 32 10.15 -4.05 19.58
CA LEU A 32 10.13 -3.21 20.78
C LEU A 32 8.73 -2.76 21.16
N LEU A 33 7.92 -2.34 20.18
CA LEU A 33 6.53 -2.00 20.39
C LEU A 33 5.78 -3.23 20.92
N ARG A 34 5.91 -4.38 20.25
CA ARG A 34 5.29 -5.64 20.66
C ARG A 34 5.61 -6.01 22.11
N CYS A 35 6.88 -5.96 22.50
CA CYS A 35 7.35 -6.27 23.86
C CYS A 35 6.85 -5.25 24.90
N SER A 36 6.61 -4.00 24.52
CA SER A 36 6.07 -2.97 25.42
C SER A 36 4.58 -3.16 25.73
N GLY A 37 3.87 -3.93 24.90
CA GLY A 37 2.44 -4.17 25.00
C GLY A 37 1.59 -2.95 24.55
N PRO A 38 0.33 -3.17 24.16
CA PRO A 38 -0.50 -2.11 23.59
C PRO A 38 -0.86 -1.01 24.59
N GLY A 39 -0.94 -1.35 25.90
CA GLY A 39 -1.23 -0.41 26.98
C GLY A 39 -0.21 0.72 27.13
N ALA A 40 1.03 0.51 26.68
CA ALA A 40 2.07 1.55 26.70
C ALA A 40 1.79 2.70 25.72
N PHE A 41 0.90 2.50 24.74
CA PHE A 41 0.68 3.43 23.62
C PHE A 41 -0.68 4.12 23.65
N VAL A 42 -1.38 4.08 24.80
CA VAL A 42 -2.69 4.74 24.98
C VAL A 42 -2.58 6.26 25.01
N ARG A 43 -1.48 6.79 25.59
CA ARG A 43 -1.31 8.24 25.85
C ARG A 43 -0.13 8.82 25.07
N SER A 44 -0.22 10.12 24.77
CA SER A 44 0.91 10.88 24.24
C SER A 44 2.04 10.97 25.28
N PRO A 45 3.33 10.99 24.86
CA PRO A 45 3.80 11.02 23.46
C PRO A 45 3.86 9.65 22.78
N TYR A 46 3.77 8.54 23.53
CA TYR A 46 3.94 7.18 22.99
C TYR A 46 2.88 6.80 21.95
N HIS A 47 1.64 7.28 22.11
CA HIS A 47 0.60 7.10 21.09
C HIS A 47 1.00 7.65 19.70
N LYS A 48 1.66 8.82 19.67
CA LYS A 48 2.14 9.42 18.41
C LYS A 48 3.25 8.58 17.78
N LEU A 49 4.11 7.98 18.61
CA LEU A 49 5.14 7.05 18.14
C LEU A 49 4.49 5.80 17.53
N PHE A 50 3.56 5.16 18.23
CA PHE A 50 2.85 3.99 17.73
C PHE A 50 2.16 4.27 16.38
N THR A 51 1.34 5.32 16.31
CA THR A 51 0.61 5.69 15.10
C THR A 51 1.52 6.09 13.93
N GLY A 52 2.65 6.75 14.21
CA GLY A 52 3.67 7.09 13.21
C GLY A 52 4.38 5.87 12.63
N PHE A 53 4.69 4.87 13.46
CA PHE A 53 5.37 3.65 13.00
C PHE A 53 4.41 2.55 12.48
N ARG A 54 3.12 2.60 12.81
CA ARG A 54 2.12 1.60 12.37
C ARG A 54 2.12 1.41 10.86
N THR A 55 2.24 2.48 10.08
CA THR A 55 2.30 2.42 8.61
C THR A 55 3.54 1.67 8.12
N LEU A 56 4.71 1.93 8.72
CA LEU A 56 5.98 1.30 8.34
C LEU A 56 5.99 -0.19 8.69
N ILE A 57 5.48 -0.53 9.88
CA ILE A 57 5.38 -1.93 10.34
C ILE A 57 4.42 -2.73 9.47
N LEU A 58 3.26 -2.17 9.14
CA LEU A 58 2.31 -2.83 8.24
C LEU A 58 2.90 -3.01 6.83
N THR A 59 3.56 -1.97 6.32
CA THR A 59 4.27 -2.01 5.03
C THR A 59 5.31 -3.13 4.99
N GLU A 60 6.16 -3.20 6.01
CA GLU A 60 7.19 -4.24 6.10
C GLU A 60 6.56 -5.64 6.18
N ALA A 61 5.52 -5.82 7.00
CA ALA A 61 4.83 -7.09 7.15
C ALA A 61 4.18 -7.57 5.83
N ILE A 62 3.60 -6.65 5.06
CA ILE A 62 3.06 -6.95 3.72
C ILE A 62 4.18 -7.35 2.78
N LEU A 63 5.26 -6.58 2.71
CA LEU A 63 6.39 -6.84 1.80
C LEU A 63 7.11 -8.15 2.14
N SER A 64 7.26 -8.47 3.43
CA SER A 64 7.85 -9.72 3.88
C SER A 64 6.86 -10.90 3.84
N ARG A 65 5.58 -10.62 3.58
CA ARG A 65 4.46 -11.59 3.59
C ARG A 65 4.46 -12.38 4.90
N LYS A 66 4.62 -11.68 6.03
CA LYS A 66 4.62 -12.24 7.39
C LYS A 66 3.57 -11.54 8.24
N ARG A 67 2.82 -12.33 9.01
CA ARG A 67 1.88 -11.82 10.01
C ARG A 67 2.54 -10.82 10.95
N THR A 68 1.74 -9.90 11.46
CA THR A 68 2.17 -8.83 12.36
C THR A 68 1.30 -8.79 13.60
N PHE A 69 1.87 -8.38 14.74
CA PHE A 69 1.12 -8.20 15.99
C PHE A 69 -0.01 -7.17 15.86
N LEU A 70 0.07 -6.27 14.86
CA LEU A 70 -0.97 -5.27 14.59
C LEU A 70 -2.33 -5.88 14.23
N GLU A 71 -2.38 -7.15 13.82
CA GLU A 71 -3.64 -7.86 13.54
C GLU A 71 -4.41 -8.23 14.82
N LEU A 72 -3.73 -8.32 15.97
CA LEU A 72 -4.33 -8.71 17.23
C LEU A 72 -5.32 -7.65 17.70
N HIS A 73 -6.48 -8.09 18.17
CA HIS A 73 -7.58 -7.22 18.60
C HIS A 73 -7.13 -6.15 19.61
N GLU A 74 -6.30 -6.52 20.60
CA GLU A 74 -5.77 -5.58 21.59
C GLU A 74 -4.95 -4.44 20.95
N TRP A 75 -4.26 -4.66 19.83
CA TRP A 75 -3.45 -3.66 19.13
C TRP A 75 -4.27 -2.79 18.17
N GLN A 76 -5.50 -3.19 17.88
CA GLN A 76 -6.47 -2.40 17.13
C GLN A 76 -7.29 -1.49 18.05
N ASP A 77 -7.53 -1.92 19.29
CA ASP A 77 -8.43 -1.22 20.21
C ASP A 77 -7.69 -0.42 21.29
N VAL A 78 -6.80 -1.07 22.05
CA VAL A 78 -6.24 -0.48 23.28
C VAL A 78 -5.50 0.84 22.99
N PRO A 79 -4.62 0.96 21.98
CA PRO A 79 -3.93 2.22 21.70
C PRO A 79 -4.87 3.39 21.37
N PHE A 80 -6.11 3.14 20.94
CA PHE A 80 -7.07 4.18 20.53
C PHE A 80 -8.19 4.41 21.56
N GLN A 81 -8.12 3.81 22.74
CA GLN A 81 -9.15 3.98 23.79
C GLN A 81 -9.34 5.43 24.25
N GLN A 82 -8.29 6.25 24.21
CA GLN A 82 -8.32 7.65 24.64
C GLN A 82 -8.11 8.64 23.48
N THR A 83 -7.95 8.15 22.25
CA THR A 83 -7.68 8.99 21.08
C THR A 83 -8.40 8.46 19.87
N ILE A 84 -9.22 9.30 19.25
CA ILE A 84 -9.98 8.95 18.05
C ILE A 84 -8.99 8.67 16.92
N ALA A 85 -9.06 7.47 16.36
CA ALA A 85 -8.23 7.08 15.22
C ALA A 85 -8.51 7.99 14.02
N SER A 86 -7.46 8.57 13.44
CA SER A 86 -7.57 9.33 12.19
C SER A 86 -8.03 8.45 11.03
N SER A 87 -8.53 9.05 9.94
CA SER A 87 -8.99 8.28 8.78
C SER A 87 -7.91 7.35 8.23
N LEU A 88 -6.64 7.78 8.20
CA LEU A 88 -5.50 6.95 7.82
C LEU A 88 -5.31 5.76 8.78
N GLN A 89 -5.39 5.97 10.09
CA GLN A 89 -5.26 4.87 11.06
C GLN A 89 -6.41 3.85 10.95
N ARG A 90 -7.63 4.31 10.63
CA ARG A 90 -8.76 3.43 10.32
C ARG A 90 -8.53 2.64 9.03
N LEU A 91 -8.00 3.26 7.97
CA LEU A 91 -7.62 2.57 6.74
C LEU A 91 -6.60 1.46 7.00
N LEU A 92 -5.55 1.76 7.77
CA LEU A 92 -4.54 0.75 8.14
C LEU A 92 -5.20 -0.43 8.87
N SER A 93 -6.19 -0.17 9.72
CA SER A 93 -6.95 -1.21 10.46
C SER A 93 -7.80 -2.08 9.53
N CYS A 94 -8.31 -1.56 8.41
CA CYS A 94 -8.94 -2.40 7.39
C CYS A 94 -7.96 -3.40 6.76
N ALA A 95 -6.66 -3.07 6.73
CA ALA A 95 -5.62 -3.82 6.02
C ALA A 95 -4.68 -4.64 6.92
N VAL A 96 -4.76 -4.55 8.26
CA VAL A 96 -3.81 -5.25 9.16
C VAL A 96 -3.83 -6.78 9.03
N GLY A 97 -4.90 -7.37 8.50
CA GLY A 97 -4.98 -8.80 8.23
C GLY A 97 -4.31 -9.25 6.92
N LEU A 98 -3.98 -8.33 6.01
CA LEU A 98 -3.37 -8.67 4.71
C LEU A 98 -2.07 -9.47 4.84
N PRO A 99 -1.11 -9.11 5.71
CA PRO A 99 0.14 -9.87 5.84
C PRO A 99 -0.07 -11.36 6.16
N SER A 100 -1.06 -11.66 7.00
CA SER A 100 -1.39 -13.04 7.37
C SER A 100 -2.04 -13.81 6.23
N LEU A 101 -2.87 -13.16 5.41
CA LEU A 101 -3.43 -13.77 4.21
C LEU A 101 -2.35 -14.10 3.19
N LEU A 102 -1.41 -13.18 2.97
CA LEU A 102 -0.27 -13.39 2.07
C LEU A 102 0.64 -14.52 2.58
N GLN A 103 0.90 -14.57 3.89
CA GLN A 103 1.66 -15.65 4.51
C GLN A 103 0.99 -17.02 4.33
N ARG A 104 -0.34 -17.09 4.52
CA ARG A 104 -1.11 -18.33 4.30
C ARG A 104 -1.07 -18.76 2.84
N ALA A 105 -1.20 -17.81 1.90
CA ALA A 105 -1.13 -18.09 0.46
C ALA A 105 0.23 -18.70 0.06
N ASP A 106 1.34 -18.23 0.65
CA ASP A 106 2.67 -18.82 0.41
C ASP A 106 2.81 -20.23 0.97
N GLY A 107 2.09 -20.55 2.04
CA GLY A 107 2.07 -21.86 2.69
C GLY A 107 1.33 -22.94 1.90
N LEU A 108 0.45 -22.57 0.98
CA LEU A 108 -0.38 -23.53 0.21
C LEU A 108 0.46 -24.54 -0.58
N LYS A 109 1.67 -24.17 -1.00
CA LYS A 109 2.60 -25.06 -1.73
C LYS A 109 3.03 -26.29 -0.92
N ARG A 110 2.85 -26.27 0.40
CA ARG A 110 3.22 -27.36 1.32
C ARG A 110 2.04 -28.27 1.67
N SER A 111 0.85 -27.96 1.18
CA SER A 111 -0.39 -28.67 1.51
C SER A 111 -0.69 -29.72 0.45
N THR A 112 -1.53 -30.69 0.79
CA THR A 112 -2.06 -31.61 -0.23
C THR A 112 -2.93 -30.84 -1.24
N PRO A 113 -3.14 -31.35 -2.47
CA PRO A 113 -3.92 -30.63 -3.49
C PRO A 113 -5.33 -30.22 -3.02
N ASP A 114 -6.04 -31.12 -2.35
CA ASP A 114 -7.41 -30.86 -1.87
C ASP A 114 -7.44 -29.80 -0.76
N GLU A 115 -6.52 -29.90 0.21
CA GLU A 115 -6.36 -28.90 1.26
C GLU A 115 -5.99 -27.54 0.68
N ALA A 116 -5.06 -27.52 -0.28
CA ALA A 116 -4.60 -26.29 -0.92
C ALA A 116 -5.74 -25.56 -1.64
N VAL A 117 -6.63 -26.29 -2.33
CA VAL A 117 -7.82 -25.72 -2.97
C VAL A 117 -8.80 -25.17 -1.93
N SER A 118 -9.06 -25.90 -0.85
CA SER A 118 -9.96 -25.45 0.22
C SER A 118 -9.44 -24.18 0.88
N MET A 119 -8.16 -24.17 1.27
CA MET A 119 -7.53 -23.01 1.89
C MET A 119 -7.42 -21.82 0.93
N ALA A 120 -7.16 -22.05 -0.36
CA ALA A 120 -7.16 -20.99 -1.37
C ALA A 120 -8.53 -20.32 -1.46
N LYS A 121 -9.63 -21.09 -1.44
CA LYS A 121 -11.00 -20.55 -1.40
C LYS A 121 -11.23 -19.67 -0.16
N GLU A 122 -10.84 -20.12 1.02
CA GLU A 122 -10.97 -19.32 2.25
C GLU A 122 -10.16 -18.01 2.20
N ILE A 123 -8.94 -18.07 1.67
CA ILE A 123 -8.10 -16.89 1.51
C ILE A 123 -8.75 -15.90 0.55
N ILE A 124 -9.26 -16.37 -0.60
CA ILE A 124 -9.99 -15.54 -1.57
C ILE A 124 -11.20 -14.87 -0.92
N LEU A 125 -12.00 -15.61 -0.16
CA LEU A 125 -13.16 -15.05 0.57
C LEU A 125 -12.74 -13.93 1.54
N THR A 126 -11.63 -14.14 2.24
CA THR A 126 -11.14 -13.15 3.23
C THR A 126 -10.51 -11.93 2.56
N LEU A 127 -9.82 -12.10 1.43
CA LEU A 127 -9.32 -11.01 0.60
C LEU A 127 -10.49 -10.18 0.04
N PHE A 128 -11.56 -10.84 -0.40
CA PHE A 128 -12.78 -10.17 -0.84
C PHE A 128 -13.44 -9.35 0.28
N ALA A 129 -13.63 -9.94 1.46
CA ALA A 129 -14.16 -9.21 2.61
C ALA A 129 -13.26 -8.01 2.98
N THR A 130 -11.95 -8.12 2.79
CA THR A 130 -11.02 -7.00 2.98
C THR A 130 -11.21 -5.90 1.95
N LEU A 131 -11.42 -6.24 0.67
CA LEU A 131 -11.77 -5.27 -0.37
C LEU A 131 -13.07 -4.52 -0.06
N GLN A 132 -14.10 -5.22 0.42
CA GLN A 132 -15.37 -4.60 0.80
C GLN A 132 -15.16 -3.56 1.91
N ARG A 133 -14.41 -3.91 2.97
CA ARG A 133 -14.06 -2.95 4.04
C ARG A 133 -13.27 -1.74 3.53
N LEU A 134 -12.36 -1.94 2.57
CA LEU A 134 -11.61 -0.85 1.95
C LEU A 134 -12.54 0.07 1.13
N GLN A 135 -13.52 -0.49 0.42
CA GLN A 135 -14.52 0.25 -0.34
C GLN A 135 -15.44 1.06 0.58
N GLU A 136 -15.96 0.43 1.64
CA GLU A 136 -16.77 1.09 2.65
C GLU A 136 -16.02 2.24 3.33
N TRP A 137 -14.73 2.02 3.64
CA TRP A 137 -13.87 3.07 4.17
C TRP A 137 -13.72 4.24 3.19
N GLU A 138 -13.51 3.98 1.90
CA GLU A 138 -13.36 5.03 0.89
C GLU A 138 -14.63 5.88 0.77
N GLN A 139 -15.79 5.23 0.71
CA GLN A 139 -17.09 5.91 0.68
C GLN A 139 -17.29 6.77 1.92
N SER A 140 -17.05 6.19 3.11
CA SER A 140 -17.15 6.92 4.39
C SER A 140 -16.20 8.12 4.43
N TYR A 141 -14.96 7.97 3.94
CA TYR A 141 -14.00 9.04 3.95
C TYR A 141 -14.37 10.16 2.97
N GLN A 142 -14.81 9.82 1.76
CA GLN A 142 -15.33 10.78 0.79
C GLN A 142 -16.55 11.55 1.32
N SER A 143 -17.48 10.88 2.01
CA SER A 143 -18.65 11.54 2.62
C SER A 143 -18.30 12.44 3.80
N SER A 144 -17.13 12.26 4.42
CA SER A 144 -16.67 13.08 5.55
C SER A 144 -15.96 14.37 5.13
N LEU A 145 -15.71 14.57 3.83
CA LEU A 145 -15.00 15.73 3.30
C LEU A 145 -15.96 16.65 2.56
N ASP A 146 -15.74 17.96 2.68
CA ASP A 146 -16.49 19.00 1.95
C ASP A 146 -16.12 19.08 0.45
N GLY A 147 -15.25 18.20 -0.04
CA GLY A 147 -14.74 18.19 -1.40
C GLY A 147 -14.24 16.82 -1.84
N PRO A 148 -13.71 16.70 -3.07
CA PRO A 148 -13.24 15.42 -3.59
C PRO A 148 -11.96 14.96 -2.88
N LEU A 149 -11.79 13.64 -2.77
CA LEU A 149 -10.54 13.03 -2.26
C LEU A 149 -9.31 13.47 -3.06
N PHE A 150 -9.47 13.71 -4.35
CA PHE A 150 -8.42 14.17 -5.26
C PHE A 150 -9.03 14.85 -6.48
N TRP A 151 -8.23 15.63 -7.20
CA TRP A 151 -8.61 16.21 -8.49
C TRP A 151 -7.44 16.15 -9.48
N LEU A 152 -7.78 16.19 -10.76
CA LEU A 152 -6.78 16.30 -11.83
C LEU A 152 -6.30 17.75 -11.90
N LYS A 153 -4.98 17.93 -11.90
CA LYS A 153 -4.36 19.22 -12.20
C LYS A 153 -3.64 19.10 -13.53
N THR A 154 -4.06 19.88 -14.52
CA THR A 154 -3.31 20.01 -15.76
C THR A 154 -2.09 20.87 -15.45
N THR A 155 -0.87 20.37 -15.68
CA THR A 155 0.32 21.21 -15.60
C THR A 155 0.30 22.16 -16.79
N GLY A 156 -0.15 23.40 -16.58
CA GLY A 156 -0.09 24.45 -17.59
C GLY A 156 1.36 24.82 -17.86
N GLY A 157 1.88 24.39 -19.01
CA GLY A 157 3.18 24.81 -19.52
C GLY A 157 3.04 25.26 -20.96
N VAL A 158 3.16 26.56 -21.20
CA VAL A 158 3.49 27.12 -22.51
C VAL A 158 4.86 26.55 -22.87
N SER A 159 4.96 25.71 -23.90
CA SER A 159 6.25 25.32 -24.46
C SER A 159 6.92 26.56 -25.05
N PRO A 160 8.09 27.00 -24.56
CA PRO A 160 8.93 27.88 -25.34
C PRO A 160 9.41 27.05 -26.53
N VAL A 161 8.98 27.45 -27.73
CA VAL A 161 9.51 27.09 -29.05
C VAL A 161 10.29 25.76 -29.12
N GLY A 162 9.62 24.73 -29.64
CA GLY A 162 10.28 23.68 -30.40
C GLY A 162 11.03 22.60 -29.62
N ILE A 163 10.31 21.78 -28.85
CA ILE A 163 10.45 20.31 -28.78
C ILE A 163 9.09 19.78 -28.32
N SER A 164 8.47 18.93 -29.14
CA SER A 164 7.27 18.17 -28.80
C SER A 164 7.63 17.06 -27.81
N ALA A 165 7.84 17.41 -26.54
CA ALA A 165 7.76 16.46 -25.45
C ALA A 165 6.40 16.66 -24.78
N LYS A 166 5.45 15.75 -25.00
CA LYS A 166 4.30 15.64 -24.08
C LYS A 166 4.91 15.56 -22.67
N PRO A 167 4.53 16.42 -21.71
CA PRO A 167 4.92 16.15 -20.33
C PRO A 167 4.30 14.78 -20.01
N ALA A 168 5.15 13.75 -19.80
CA ALA A 168 4.75 12.35 -19.58
C ALA A 168 3.83 12.13 -18.36
N TYR A 169 3.46 13.21 -17.68
CA TYR A 169 2.80 13.27 -16.40
C TYR A 169 1.34 13.71 -16.48
N THR A 170 0.77 13.96 -17.66
CA THR A 170 -0.57 14.54 -17.75
C THR A 170 -1.65 13.47 -17.96
N PRO A 171 -2.71 13.45 -17.13
CA PRO A 171 -2.98 14.32 -15.98
C PRO A 171 -2.30 13.87 -14.66
N VAL A 172 -1.90 14.82 -13.81
CA VAL A 172 -1.40 14.55 -12.44
C VAL A 172 -2.52 14.65 -11.42
N LEU A 173 -2.45 13.84 -10.36
CA LEU A 173 -3.39 13.90 -9.24
C LEU A 173 -2.88 14.80 -8.12
N TRP A 174 -3.78 15.65 -7.61
CA TRP A 174 -3.56 16.50 -6.44
C TRP A 174 -4.58 16.19 -5.35
N PHE A 175 -4.20 16.50 -4.10
CA PHE A 175 -4.95 16.11 -2.91
C PHE A 175 -5.20 17.32 -1.99
N PRO A 176 -6.32 17.31 -1.24
CA PRO A 176 -6.64 18.35 -0.26
C PRO A 176 -5.57 18.51 0.82
N SER A 177 -4.94 17.40 1.21
CA SER A 177 -3.88 17.37 2.20
C SER A 177 -2.94 16.20 1.96
N VAL A 178 -1.76 16.27 2.58
CA VAL A 178 -0.78 15.19 2.55
C VAL A 178 -1.35 13.91 3.17
N ILE A 179 -2.14 14.03 4.24
CA ILE A 179 -2.78 12.89 4.91
C ILE A 179 -3.80 12.23 3.96
N THR A 180 -4.60 13.03 3.25
CA THR A 180 -5.56 12.53 2.25
C THR A 180 -4.85 11.83 1.11
N GLY A 181 -3.80 12.45 0.56
CA GLY A 181 -2.98 11.84 -0.48
C GLY A 181 -2.39 10.51 -0.02
N THR A 182 -1.76 10.46 1.15
CA THR A 182 -1.20 9.22 1.73
C THR A 182 -2.29 8.17 1.88
N ALA A 183 -3.46 8.52 2.39
CA ALA A 183 -4.56 7.57 2.55
C ALA A 183 -5.05 7.02 1.20
N CYS A 184 -5.18 7.86 0.15
CA CYS A 184 -5.55 7.42 -1.19
C CYS A 184 -4.55 6.42 -1.79
N VAL A 185 -3.25 6.74 -1.78
CA VAL A 185 -2.26 5.82 -2.37
C VAL A 185 -2.12 4.51 -1.60
N PHE A 186 -2.27 4.52 -0.26
CA PHE A 186 -2.31 3.30 0.53
C PHE A 186 -3.57 2.47 0.26
N LEU A 187 -4.74 3.11 0.16
CA LEU A 187 -5.99 2.45 -0.20
C LEU A 187 -5.84 1.71 -1.54
N TRP A 188 -5.37 2.41 -2.58
CA TRP A 188 -5.19 1.83 -3.90
C TRP A 188 -4.17 0.69 -3.88
N ALA A 189 -3.07 0.82 -3.14
CA ALA A 189 -2.09 -0.25 -2.99
C ALA A 189 -2.69 -1.50 -2.32
N PHE A 190 -3.48 -1.33 -1.25
CA PHE A 190 -4.15 -2.44 -0.58
C PHE A 190 -5.18 -3.13 -1.48
N LYS A 191 -5.94 -2.35 -2.26
CA LYS A 191 -6.87 -2.90 -3.26
C LYS A 191 -6.13 -3.70 -4.32
N ILE A 192 -5.02 -3.18 -4.88
CA ILE A 192 -4.18 -3.90 -5.84
C ILE A 192 -3.69 -5.22 -5.26
N ILE A 193 -3.18 -5.24 -4.02
CA ILE A 193 -2.71 -6.47 -3.37
C ILE A 193 -3.82 -7.52 -3.28
N CYS A 194 -5.03 -7.12 -2.85
CA CYS A 194 -6.14 -8.05 -2.75
C CYS A 194 -6.53 -8.62 -4.13
N LEU A 195 -6.71 -7.74 -5.12
CA LEU A 195 -7.16 -8.12 -6.46
C LEU A 195 -6.15 -9.06 -7.14
N THR A 196 -4.86 -8.71 -7.11
CA THR A 196 -3.80 -9.50 -7.74
C THR A 196 -3.55 -10.83 -7.05
N GLU A 197 -3.60 -10.90 -5.70
CA GLU A 197 -3.44 -12.17 -5.00
C GLU A 197 -4.65 -13.09 -5.22
N MET A 198 -5.87 -12.54 -5.26
CA MET A 198 -7.06 -13.32 -5.63
C MET A 198 -6.93 -13.90 -7.04
N GLU A 199 -6.61 -13.07 -8.04
CA GLU A 199 -6.46 -13.51 -9.44
C GLU A 199 -5.42 -14.63 -9.57
N LYS A 200 -4.27 -14.46 -8.90
CA LYS A 200 -3.21 -15.46 -8.83
C LYS A 200 -3.70 -16.78 -8.22
N LEU A 201 -4.41 -16.74 -7.09
CA LEU A 201 -4.93 -17.95 -6.43
C LEU A 201 -6.00 -18.64 -7.28
N MET A 202 -6.91 -17.88 -7.89
CA MET A 202 -7.94 -18.43 -8.77
C MET A 202 -7.34 -19.12 -9.99
N SER A 203 -6.33 -18.50 -10.61
CA SER A 203 -5.60 -19.10 -11.74
C SER A 203 -4.85 -20.37 -11.32
N LEU A 204 -4.03 -20.28 -10.25
CA LEU A 204 -3.16 -21.39 -9.83
C LEU A 204 -3.94 -22.64 -9.38
N TYR A 205 -5.06 -22.45 -8.69
CA TYR A 205 -5.88 -23.54 -8.16
C TYR A 205 -7.13 -23.84 -9.00
N LYS A 206 -7.23 -23.23 -10.19
CA LYS A 206 -8.35 -23.41 -11.14
C LYS A 206 -9.72 -23.23 -10.47
N ILE A 207 -9.83 -22.29 -9.54
CA ILE A 207 -11.08 -22.03 -8.81
C ILE A 207 -12.00 -21.20 -9.71
N PRO A 208 -13.16 -21.73 -10.12
CA PRO A 208 -14.09 -20.96 -10.95
C PRO A 208 -14.72 -19.84 -10.13
N TRP A 209 -14.84 -18.67 -10.74
CA TRP A 209 -15.51 -17.54 -10.13
C TRP A 209 -16.96 -17.84 -9.71
N SER A 210 -17.65 -18.74 -10.42
CA SER A 210 -19.04 -19.15 -10.15
C SER A 210 -19.24 -19.90 -8.83
N HIS A 211 -18.18 -20.41 -8.20
CA HIS A 211 -18.25 -21.11 -6.91
C HIS A 211 -17.84 -20.25 -5.72
N THR A 212 -17.71 -18.95 -5.95
CA THR A 212 -17.42 -17.98 -4.91
C THR A 212 -18.62 -17.03 -4.77
N PRO A 213 -18.90 -16.47 -3.58
CA PRO A 213 -19.91 -15.40 -3.38
C PRO A 213 -19.69 -14.15 -4.24
N LEU A 214 -18.62 -14.13 -5.04
CA LEU A 214 -18.24 -13.12 -6.04
C LEU A 214 -19.06 -13.23 -7.34
N ASP A 215 -20.10 -14.09 -7.37
CA ASP A 215 -20.79 -14.44 -8.61
C ASP A 215 -21.60 -13.30 -9.22
N ASP A 216 -21.93 -12.27 -8.44
CA ASP A 216 -22.60 -11.09 -8.98
C ASP A 216 -21.67 -10.36 -9.96
N ARG A 217 -21.94 -10.51 -11.26
CA ARG A 217 -21.20 -9.82 -12.33
C ARG A 217 -21.18 -8.30 -12.13
N LEU A 218 -22.23 -7.74 -11.51
CA LEU A 218 -22.27 -6.32 -11.16
C LEU A 218 -21.24 -5.99 -10.08
N VAL A 219 -21.07 -6.86 -9.09
CA VAL A 219 -20.04 -6.71 -8.05
C VAL A 219 -18.66 -6.74 -8.68
N ARG A 220 -18.37 -7.66 -9.61
CA ARG A 220 -17.08 -7.73 -10.32
C ARG A 220 -16.81 -6.52 -11.22
N GLN A 221 -17.81 -6.02 -11.94
CA GLN A 221 -17.68 -4.82 -12.77
C GLN A 221 -17.52 -3.55 -11.94
N SER A 222 -17.97 -3.56 -10.68
CA SER A 222 -17.84 -2.44 -9.75
C SER A 222 -16.46 -2.36 -9.10
N TRP A 223 -15.59 -3.37 -9.27
CA TRP A 223 -14.27 -3.34 -8.68
C TRP A 223 -13.30 -2.53 -9.53
N ASP A 224 -12.44 -1.80 -8.83
CA ASP A 224 -11.35 -1.08 -9.48
C ASP A 224 -10.43 -2.06 -10.23
N ASN A 225 -10.00 -1.67 -11.42
CA ASN A 225 -8.97 -2.39 -12.16
C ASN A 225 -7.59 -2.16 -11.51
N PRO A 226 -6.82 -3.22 -11.16
CA PRO A 226 -5.47 -3.07 -10.60
C PRO A 226 -4.54 -2.17 -11.43
N LEU A 227 -4.69 -2.16 -12.76
CA LEU A 227 -3.93 -1.31 -13.65
C LEU A 227 -4.33 0.17 -13.49
N GLU A 228 -5.62 0.47 -13.43
CA GLU A 228 -6.11 1.84 -13.21
C GLU A 228 -5.69 2.38 -11.85
N LEU A 229 -5.74 1.55 -10.81
CA LEU A 229 -5.22 1.90 -9.49
C LEU A 229 -3.71 2.17 -9.52
N SER A 230 -2.96 1.35 -10.26
CA SER A 230 -1.52 1.54 -10.43
C SER A 230 -1.21 2.85 -11.15
N VAL A 231 -1.99 3.18 -12.17
CA VAL A 231 -1.90 4.47 -12.88
C VAL A 231 -2.23 5.64 -11.95
N LYS A 232 -3.29 5.56 -11.13
CA LYS A 232 -3.60 6.60 -10.13
C LYS A 232 -2.43 6.82 -9.16
N ILE A 233 -1.79 5.74 -8.69
CA ILE A 233 -0.58 5.85 -7.85
C ILE A 233 0.54 6.57 -8.61
N CYS A 234 0.84 6.19 -9.86
CA CYS A 234 1.84 6.88 -10.69
C CYS A 234 1.52 8.37 -10.91
N GLN A 235 0.26 8.71 -11.21
CA GLN A 235 -0.21 10.10 -11.41
C GLN A 235 -0.11 10.95 -10.14
N SER A 236 -0.10 10.30 -8.97
CA SER A 236 0.05 10.97 -7.67
C SER A 236 1.50 11.33 -7.35
N MET A 237 2.48 10.77 -8.08
CA MET A 237 3.89 10.93 -7.74
C MET A 237 4.39 12.36 -7.92
N ALA A 238 3.77 13.15 -8.80
CA ALA A 238 4.09 14.58 -8.90
C ALA A 238 3.81 15.33 -7.58
N TYR A 239 2.73 14.99 -6.87
CA TYR A 239 2.39 15.56 -5.56
C TYR A 239 3.43 15.20 -4.49
N PHE A 240 3.78 13.92 -4.39
CA PHE A 240 4.68 13.42 -3.34
C PHE A 240 6.15 13.75 -3.59
N LEU A 241 6.55 13.97 -4.84
CA LEU A 241 7.91 14.30 -5.21
C LEU A 241 8.13 15.81 -5.40
N ASP A 242 7.14 16.63 -5.08
CA ASP A 242 7.28 18.07 -4.96
C ASP A 242 8.32 18.41 -3.89
N ASP A 243 9.20 19.38 -4.16
CA ASP A 243 10.32 19.70 -3.27
C ASP A 243 9.86 20.23 -1.90
N THR A 244 8.65 20.77 -1.82
CA THR A 244 8.04 21.19 -0.54
C THR A 244 7.77 20.02 0.42
N MET A 245 7.64 18.79 -0.11
CA MET A 245 7.35 17.59 0.68
C MET A 245 8.59 16.95 1.30
N GLN A 246 9.79 17.44 0.96
CA GLN A 246 11.08 16.98 1.46
C GLN A 246 11.20 15.44 1.48
N PHE A 247 11.59 14.84 2.61
CA PHE A 247 11.72 13.39 2.78
C PHE A 247 10.39 12.69 3.05
N TYR A 248 9.40 13.41 3.59
CA TYR A 248 8.10 12.82 3.94
C TYR A 248 7.38 12.32 2.69
N GLY A 249 7.33 13.13 1.64
CA GLY A 249 6.58 12.82 0.42
C GLY A 249 7.02 11.51 -0.25
N PRO A 250 8.31 11.37 -0.65
CA PRO A 250 8.83 10.13 -1.21
C PRO A 250 8.69 8.94 -0.24
N GLY A 251 8.94 9.13 1.06
CA GLY A 251 8.80 8.08 2.07
C GLY A 251 7.37 7.53 2.17
N ALA A 252 6.36 8.41 2.12
CA ALA A 252 4.95 8.02 2.16
C ALA A 252 4.49 7.31 0.88
N ALA A 253 5.05 7.66 -0.28
CA ALA A 253 4.66 7.08 -1.57
C ALA A 253 5.46 5.84 -1.98
N MET A 254 6.58 5.55 -1.31
CA MET A 254 7.51 4.48 -1.68
C MET A 254 6.83 3.10 -1.73
N PHE A 255 6.11 2.71 -0.69
CA PHE A 255 5.42 1.42 -0.66
C PHE A 255 4.30 1.33 -1.69
N PRO A 256 3.34 2.27 -1.76
CA PRO A 256 2.29 2.24 -2.77
C PRO A 256 2.84 2.19 -4.21
N PHE A 257 3.86 3.00 -4.50
CA PHE A 257 4.50 3.01 -5.80
C PHE A 257 5.21 1.70 -6.12
N ARG A 258 5.83 1.04 -5.13
CA ARG A 258 6.41 -0.29 -5.31
C ARG A 258 5.36 -1.32 -5.72
N ILE A 259 4.18 -1.29 -5.08
CA ILE A 259 3.05 -2.15 -5.44
C ILE A 259 2.59 -1.87 -6.88
N ALA A 260 2.30 -0.61 -7.20
CA ALA A 260 1.87 -0.19 -8.54
C ALA A 260 2.86 -0.61 -9.64
N ARG A 261 4.16 -0.41 -9.39
CA ARG A 261 5.20 -0.80 -10.35
C ARG A 261 5.26 -2.30 -10.56
N GLY A 262 5.16 -3.09 -9.49
CA GLY A 262 5.12 -4.56 -9.61
C GLY A 262 3.98 -5.02 -10.50
N THR A 263 2.79 -4.44 -10.31
CA THR A 263 1.63 -4.72 -11.15
C THR A 263 1.85 -4.29 -12.59
N LEU A 264 2.26 -3.04 -12.86
CA LEU A 264 2.51 -2.58 -14.24
C LEU A 264 3.57 -3.42 -14.96
N CYS A 265 4.60 -3.88 -14.25
CA CYS A 265 5.62 -4.77 -14.81
C CYS A 265 5.03 -6.11 -15.29
N SER A 266 4.09 -6.70 -14.53
CA SER A 266 3.43 -7.94 -14.92
C SER A 266 2.57 -7.82 -16.19
N TYR A 267 2.14 -6.61 -16.55
CA TYR A 267 1.33 -6.33 -17.75
C TYR A 267 2.05 -5.46 -18.77
N GLN A 268 3.38 -5.32 -18.71
CA GLN A 268 4.15 -4.33 -19.50
C GLN A 268 3.84 -4.35 -21.01
N ASP A 269 3.53 -5.52 -21.57
CA ASP A 269 3.22 -5.70 -23.00
C ASP A 269 1.88 -5.03 -23.40
N GLN A 270 0.99 -4.78 -22.43
CA GLN A 270 -0.33 -4.16 -22.60
C GLN A 270 -0.36 -2.66 -22.22
N VAL A 271 0.63 -2.19 -21.44
CA VAL A 271 0.66 -0.84 -20.85
C VAL A 271 2.01 -0.15 -21.04
N ALA A 272 2.55 -0.18 -22.26
CA ALA A 272 3.89 0.33 -22.58
C ALA A 272 4.11 1.79 -22.14
N ASP A 273 3.17 2.69 -22.43
CA ASP A 273 3.26 4.11 -22.05
C ASP A 273 3.25 4.30 -20.52
N GLN A 274 2.40 3.57 -19.81
CA GLN A 274 2.32 3.62 -18.35
C GLN A 274 3.57 3.00 -17.68
N TRP A 275 4.16 1.99 -18.31
CA TRP A 275 5.41 1.39 -17.87
C TRP A 275 6.58 2.36 -18.02
N GLU A 276 6.69 3.06 -19.14
CA GLU A 276 7.72 4.09 -19.35
C GLU A 276 7.61 5.21 -18.29
N LEU A 277 6.40 5.68 -18.01
CA LEU A 277 6.15 6.62 -16.91
C LEU A 277 6.63 6.07 -15.57
N CYS A 278 6.34 4.80 -15.28
CA CYS A 278 6.75 4.16 -14.04
C CYS A 278 8.29 4.09 -13.91
N VAL A 279 9.00 3.78 -15.00
CA VAL A 279 10.47 3.79 -15.04
C VAL A 279 11.01 5.19 -14.75
N HIS A 280 10.43 6.21 -15.37
CA HIS A 280 10.85 7.59 -15.16
C HIS A 280 10.65 8.06 -13.71
N ILE A 281 9.52 7.72 -13.08
CA ILE A 281 9.27 8.02 -11.66
C ILE A 281 10.29 7.33 -10.76
N ASN A 282 10.62 6.06 -11.03
CA ASN A 282 11.61 5.32 -10.26
C ASN A 282 12.99 5.98 -10.31
N ASN A 283 13.38 6.51 -11.48
CA ASN A 283 14.64 7.25 -11.63
C ASN A 283 14.64 8.53 -10.78
N ARG A 284 13.53 9.29 -10.76
CA ARG A 284 13.38 10.48 -9.90
C ARG A 284 13.46 10.14 -8.41
N LEU A 285 12.85 9.04 -7.97
CA LEU A 285 12.94 8.57 -6.59
C LEU A 285 14.39 8.22 -6.23
N SER A 286 15.09 7.53 -7.13
CA SER A 286 16.49 7.13 -6.94
C SER A 286 17.42 8.34 -6.83
N GLN A 287 17.18 9.40 -7.63
CA GLN A 287 17.90 10.68 -7.52
C GLN A 287 17.70 11.38 -6.17
N LYS A 288 16.54 11.16 -5.53
CA LYS A 288 16.24 11.65 -4.17
C LYS A 288 16.72 10.68 -3.06
N GLY A 289 17.45 9.62 -3.41
CA GLY A 289 17.98 8.63 -2.46
C GLY A 289 17.01 7.49 -2.10
N PHE A 290 15.84 7.41 -2.75
CA PHE A 290 14.84 6.37 -2.49
C PHE A 290 14.92 5.27 -3.55
N TYR A 291 15.51 4.14 -3.19
CA TYR A 291 15.68 3.00 -4.09
C TYR A 291 14.51 2.01 -3.94
N ILE A 292 13.85 1.71 -5.04
CA ILE A 292 12.76 0.74 -5.07
C ILE A 292 13.17 -0.43 -5.95
N GLU A 293 13.18 -1.63 -5.39
CA GLU A 293 13.44 -2.86 -6.13
C GLU A 293 12.18 -3.41 -6.80
N PRO A 294 12.31 -4.07 -7.97
CA PRO A 294 11.19 -4.76 -8.59
C PRO A 294 10.60 -5.76 -7.60
N LEU A 295 9.28 -5.80 -7.48
CA LEU A 295 8.63 -6.95 -6.85
C LEU A 295 8.85 -8.12 -7.80
N HIS A 296 9.49 -9.21 -7.34
CA HIS A 296 9.51 -10.47 -8.08
C HIS A 296 8.11 -11.07 -8.04
N VAL A 297 7.22 -10.55 -8.88
CA VAL A 297 5.90 -11.10 -9.11
C VAL A 297 6.08 -12.21 -10.14
N ASN A 298 6.26 -13.45 -9.68
CA ASN A 298 6.15 -14.63 -10.54
C ASN A 298 4.67 -14.78 -10.93
N VAL A 299 4.23 -13.98 -11.91
CA VAL A 299 2.97 -14.19 -12.63
C VAL A 299 3.34 -14.41 -14.09
N ARG A 300 3.86 -15.61 -14.35
CA ARG A 300 3.71 -16.32 -15.61
C ARG A 300 3.57 -17.80 -15.27
N VAL A 301 2.34 -18.30 -15.32
CA VAL A 301 2.02 -19.68 -15.66
C VAL A 301 0.89 -19.62 -16.67
#